data_AF-A0A831WNR9-F1
#
_entry.id   AF-A0A831WNR9-F1
#
_cell.length_a   1.000
_cell.length_b   1.000
_cell.length_c   1.000
_cell.angle_alpha   90.00
_cell.angle_beta   90.00
_cell.angle_gamma   90.00
#
_symmetry.space_group_name_H-M   'P 1'
#
loop_
_entity.id
_entity.type
_entity.pdbx_description
1 polymer ?
#
loop_
_entity_poly.entity_id
_entity_poly.type
_entity_poly.pdbx_seq_one_letter_code
_entity_poly.pdbx_strand_id
1 'polypeptide(L)' 'MATTIRISKEMLQELEKLKKEKMANSYEELIKKLIEESKRLKKSHFGTLPKLEKFGREEIDRFD' A
#
# COMPACT_ATOMS: atom_id res chain seq x y z
N MET A 1 -20.78 17.37 -2.43
CA MET A 1 -20.84 17.30 -3.92
C MET A 1 -20.46 15.90 -4.34
N ALA A 2 -21.27 15.25 -5.17
CA ALA A 2 -20.95 13.93 -5.70
C ALA A 2 -20.30 14.09 -7.07
N THR A 3 -19.18 13.40 -7.30
CA THR A 3 -18.48 13.38 -8.58
C THR A 3 -18.68 12.02 -9.23
N THR A 4 -19.07 12.00 -10.51
CA THR A 4 -19.26 10.75 -11.25
C THR A 4 -17.95 10.33 -11.90
N ILE A 5 -17.49 9.11 -11.59
CA ILE A 5 -16.35 8.49 -12.25
C ILE A 5 -16.90 7.49 -13.28
N ARG A 6 -16.47 7.62 -14.54
CA ARG A 6 -16.80 6.66 -15.59
C ARG A 6 -15.80 5.50 -15.54
N ILE A 7 -16.31 4.28 -15.49
CA ILE A 7 -15.52 3.05 -15.48
C ILE A 7 -16.05 2.05 -16.50
N SER A 8 -15.23 1.07 -16.89
CA SER A 8 -15.67 -0.02 -17.76
C SER A 8 -16.64 -0.95 -17.02
N LYS A 9 -17.41 -1.71 -17.79
CA LYS A 9 -18.38 -2.67 -17.26
C LYS A 9 -17.68 -3.81 -16.49
N GLU A 10 -16.50 -4.22 -16.97
CA GLU A 10 -15.65 -5.23 -16.31
C GLU A 10 -15.15 -4.74 -14.94
N MET A 11 -14.67 -3.50 -14.87
CA MET A 11 -14.19 -2.91 -13.62
C MET A 11 -15.32 -2.74 -12.60
N LEU A 12 -16.55 -2.46 -13.03
CA LEU A 12 -17.71 -2.43 -12.14
C LEU A 12 -17.96 -3.81 -11.51
N GLN A 13 -17.86 -4.89 -12.29
CA GLN A 13 -18.03 -6.25 -11.77
C GLN A 13 -16.95 -6.63 -10.75
N GLU A 14 -15.71 -6.23 -11.00
CA GLU A 14 -14.62 -6.43 -10.02
C GLU A 14 -14.87 -5.65 -8.72
N LEU A 15 -15.31 -4.40 -8.83
CA LEU A 15 -15.65 -3.58 -7.66
C LEU A 15 -16.80 -4.16 -6.85
N GLU A 16 -17.81 -4.75 -7.50
CA GLU A 16 -18.90 -5.44 -6.79
C GLU A 16 -18.42 -6.67 -6.02
N LYS A 17 -17.52 -7.47 -6.62
CA LYS A 17 -16.91 -8.63 -5.94
C LYS A 17 -16.08 -8.16 -4.75
N LEU A 18 -15.20 -7.18 -4.95
CA LEU A 18 -14.37 -6.58 -3.90
C LEU A 18 -15.20 -5.97 -2.76
N LYS A 19 -16.34 -5.33 -3.10
CA LYS A 19 -17.26 -4.78 -2.11
C LYS A 19 -17.82 -5.86 -1.18
N LYS A 20 -18.17 -7.03 -1.74
CA LYS A 20 -18.64 -8.20 -0.97
C LYS A 20 -17.54 -8.80 -0.11
N GLU A 21 -16.34 -9.00 -0.67
CA GLU A 21 -15.20 -9.59 0.04
C GLU A 21 -14.76 -8.74 1.24
N LYS A 22 -14.70 -7.42 1.08
CA LYS A 22 -14.29 -6.49 2.13
C LYS A 22 -15.44 -5.94 2.98
N MET A 23 -16.66 -6.45 2.77
CA MET A 23 -17.89 -6.01 3.47
C MET A 23 -18.02 -4.48 3.55
N ALA A 24 -17.75 -3.78 2.44
CA ALA A 24 -17.82 -2.32 2.39
C ALA A 24 -19.25 -1.85 2.08
N ASN A 25 -19.72 -0.80 2.75
CA ASN A 25 -21.11 -0.33 2.59
C ASN A 25 -21.27 0.50 1.31
N SER A 26 -20.23 1.23 0.91
CA SER A 26 -20.20 2.06 -0.30
C SER A 26 -18.93 1.86 -1.12
N TYR A 27 -18.97 2.23 -2.41
CA TYR A 27 -17.77 2.25 -3.24
C TYR A 27 -16.74 3.28 -2.75
N GLU A 28 -17.18 4.38 -2.16
CA GLU A 28 -16.28 5.36 -1.54
C GLU A 28 -15.51 4.76 -0.36
N GLU A 29 -16.20 4.02 0.51
CA GLU A 29 -15.58 3.32 1.63
C GLU A 29 -14.58 2.26 1.14
N LEU A 30 -14.96 1.49 0.12
CA LEU A 30 -14.08 0.50 -0.52
C LEU A 30 -12.80 1.16 -1.06
N ILE A 31 -12.95 2.25 -1.83
CA ILE A 31 -11.82 2.97 -2.43
C ILE A 31 -10.90 3.56 -1.35
N LYS A 32 -11.45 4.13 -0.26
CA LYS A 32 -10.65 4.62 0.87
C LYS A 32 -9.83 3.50 1.50
N LYS A 33 -10.43 2.33 1.77
CA LYS A 33 -9.72 1.16 2.31
C LYS A 33 -8.61 0.69 1.37
N LEU A 34 -8.86 0.63 0.06
CA LEU A 34 -7.85 0.25 -0.93
C LEU A 34 -6.67 1.24 -0.96
N ILE A 35 -6.96 2.54 -0.89
CA ILE A 35 -5.91 3.57 -0.83
C ILE A 35 -5.09 3.44 0.45
N GLU A 36 -5.73 3.25 1.61
CA GLU A 36 -5.02 3.03 2.87
C GLU A 36 -4.15 1.78 2.84
N GLU A 37 -4.66 0.67 2.31
CA GLU A 37 -3.90 -0.57 2.14
C GLU A 37 -2.71 -0.39 1.19
N SER A 38 -2.87 0.37 0.10
CA SER A 38 -1.77 0.67 -0.82
C SER A 38 -0.70 1.58 -0.21
N LYS A 39 -1.09 2.48 0.71
CA LYS A 39 -0.20 3.44 1.37
C LYS A 39 0.46 2.85 2.61
N ARG A 40 -0.15 1.86 3.26
CA ARG A 40 0.48 1.10 4.34
C ARG A 40 1.59 0.24 3.75
N LEU A 41 2.84 0.66 3.98
CA LEU A 41 4.02 -0.16 3.78
C LEU A 41 3.77 -1.55 4.42
N LYS A 42 3.74 -2.59 3.58
CA LYS A 42 3.35 -3.96 3.98
C LYS A 42 4.17 -4.53 5.13
N LYS A 43 5.35 -3.98 5.40
CA LYS A 43 6.18 -4.17 6.59
C LYS A 43 7.20 -3.05 6.63
N SER A 44 7.51 -2.55 7.82
CA SER A 44 8.76 -1.85 8.03
C SER A 44 9.88 -2.84 7.67
N HIS A 45 10.70 -2.51 6.67
CA HIS A 45 11.91 -3.30 6.39
C HIS A 45 12.98 -3.12 7.49
N PHE A 46 12.73 -2.23 8.45
CA PHE A 46 13.58 -2.04 9.62
C PHE A 46 13.66 -3.34 10.42
N GLY A 47 14.84 -3.94 10.48
CA GLY A 47 15.07 -5.22 11.14
C GLY A 47 14.73 -6.48 10.33
N THR A 48 14.36 -6.36 9.04
CA THR A 48 14.11 -7.55 8.19
C THR A 48 15.38 -8.33 7.84
N LEU A 49 16.56 -7.73 8.04
CA LEU A 49 17.86 -8.38 7.91
C LEU A 49 18.59 -8.34 9.26
N PRO A 50 18.21 -9.18 10.24
CA PRO A 50 18.82 -9.18 11.57
C PRO A 50 20.29 -9.64 11.58
N LYS A 51 20.74 -10.26 10.47
CA LYS A 51 22.12 -10.70 10.25
C LYS A 51 22.96 -9.69 9.45
N LEU A 52 22.35 -8.59 8.97
CA LEU A 52 23.16 -7.53 8.38
C LEU A 52 23.89 -6.83 9.52
N GLU A 53 25.20 -6.71 9.40
CA GLU A 53 25.96 -5.86 10.31
C GLU A 53 25.46 -4.42 10.22
N LYS A 54 25.46 -3.73 11.37
CA LYS A 54 25.12 -2.32 11.40
C LYS A 54 26.09 -1.59 10.47
N PHE A 55 25.59 -0.60 9.73
CA PHE A 55 26.46 0.28 8.97
C PHE A 55 27.47 0.93 9.93
N GLY A 56 28.71 0.46 9.86
CA GLY A 56 29.88 1.07 10.46
C GLY A 56 30.60 1.84 9.37
N ARG A 57 31.04 3.06 9.67
CA ARG A 57 31.99 3.74 8.78
C ARG A 57 33.30 2.96 8.85
N GLU A 58 33.71 2.36 7.74
CA GLU A 58 35.04 1.76 7.63
C GLU A 58 36.09 2.86 7.72
N GLU A 59 37.21 2.61 8.41
CA GLU A 59 38.29 3.60 8.61
C GLU A 59 38.95 4.06 7.29
N ILE A 60 38.70 3.34 6.19
CA ILE A 60 39.28 3.56 4.86
C ILE A 60 38.60 4.74 4.13
N ASP A 61 37.49 5.27 4.64
CA ASP A 61 36.72 6.35 4.02
C ASP A 61 37.14 7.75 4.52
N ARG A 62 38.39 7.88 5.00
CA ARG A 62 39.05 9.18 5.21
C ARG A 62 40.18 9.32 4.20
N PHE A 63 39.97 10.13 3.18
CA PHE A 63 41.05 10.65 2.33
C PHE A 63 41.72 11.84 3.03
N ASP A 64 42.26 11.62 4.23
CA ASP A 64 42.90 12.63 5.07
C ASP A 64 44.05 12.02 5.88
#